data_AF-A0A5N5T538-F1
#
_entry.id   AF-A0A5N5T538-F1
#
_cell.length_a   1.000
_cell.length_b   1.000
_cell.length_c   1.000
_cell.angle_alpha   90.00
_cell.angle_beta   90.00
_cell.angle_gamma   90.00
#
_symmetry.space_group_name_H-M   'P 1'
#
loop_
_entity.id
_entity.type
_entity.pdbx_description
1 polymer ?
#
loop_
_entity_poly.entity_id
_entity_poly.type
_entity_poly.pdbx_seq_one_letter_code
_entity_poly.pdbx_strand_id
1 'polypeptide(L)'
;MSPYFVRVTYHTLFIFFYKNPNMERCQTLFLAFGICIFITVIYLLSSSKSIRRSPPLEEQIVMKDEKIYHTQQRANFILILTDDQDVVLGSAEEMDFVKKYIKNVGTEFKNSFVASPLCCPSRSSIFSGQYVHNHKTFNNSINGGCSSIIWQ
;
A
#
# COMPACT_ATOMS: atom_id res chain seq x y z
N MET A 1 -18.09 -1.93 1.83
CA MET A 1 -17.68 -2.43 3.16
C MET A 1 -16.21 -2.81 3.09
N SER A 2 -15.42 -2.56 4.14
CA SER A 2 -13.97 -2.85 4.16
C SER A 2 -13.65 -3.83 5.30
N PRO A 3 -13.14 -5.05 5.01
CA PRO A 3 -12.99 -6.11 6.01
C PRO A 3 -11.57 -6.17 6.60
N TYR A 4 -11.09 -5.08 7.19
CA TYR A 4 -9.76 -5.02 7.81
C TYR A 4 -9.84 -4.51 9.25
N PHE A 5 -10.08 -5.43 10.18
CA PHE A 5 -10.11 -5.19 11.62
C PHE A 5 -9.24 -6.22 12.34
N VAL A 6 -8.10 -5.79 12.87
CA VAL A 6 -7.23 -6.57 13.76
C VAL A 6 -6.79 -5.64 14.89
N ARG A 7 -6.89 -6.08 16.15
CA ARG A 7 -6.62 -5.24 17.34
C ARG A 7 -5.37 -5.71 18.08
N VAL A 8 -4.49 -4.74 18.29
CA VAL A 8 -3.08 -4.85 18.57
C VAL A 8 -2.84 -3.70 19.71
N THR A 9 -1.80 -3.55 20.57
CA THR A 9 -1.31 -2.36 21.41
C THR A 9 0.09 -2.61 22.08
N TYR A 10 1.06 -1.66 22.14
CA TYR A 10 2.50 -1.82 22.53
C TYR A 10 3.54 -2.18 21.44
N HIS A 11 4.64 -1.42 21.42
CA HIS A 11 5.79 -1.42 20.48
C HIS A 11 5.41 -1.15 19.01
N THR A 12 5.88 0.00 18.50
CA THR A 12 5.27 0.66 17.35
C THR A 12 5.82 0.17 16.01
N LEU A 13 5.34 -1.00 15.57
CA LEU A 13 5.60 -1.52 14.22
C LEU A 13 4.85 -0.68 13.17
N PHE A 14 5.56 0.19 12.45
CA PHE A 14 5.02 0.94 11.31
C PHE A 14 5.21 0.18 10.00
N ILE A 15 4.15 -0.51 9.55
CA ILE A 15 4.08 -1.15 8.23
C ILE A 15 3.73 -0.11 7.15
N PHE A 16 4.62 0.08 6.17
CA PHE A 16 4.34 0.97 5.02
C PHE A 16 4.13 0.23 3.72
N PHE A 17 2.93 0.42 3.17
CA PHE A 17 2.64 0.16 1.76
C PHE A 17 3.05 1.39 0.94
N TYR A 18 4.23 1.37 0.32
CA TYR A 18 4.64 2.44 -0.60
C TYR A 18 3.90 2.28 -1.94
N LYS A 19 2.65 2.77 -1.96
CA LYS A 19 1.83 2.92 -3.17
C LYS A 19 2.45 4.03 -4.04
N ASN A 20 2.85 3.70 -5.27
CA ASN A 20 3.41 4.67 -6.21
C ASN A 20 2.39 5.82 -6.44
N PRO A 21 2.76 7.11 -6.22
CA PRO A 21 1.85 8.24 -6.35
C PRO A 21 1.27 8.44 -7.76
N ASN A 22 1.85 7.83 -8.80
CA ASN A 22 1.30 7.87 -10.15
C ASN A 22 -0.10 7.22 -10.29
N MET A 23 -0.51 6.37 -9.34
CA MET A 23 -1.81 5.68 -9.41
C MET A 23 -3.02 6.56 -9.03
N GLU A 24 -2.81 7.76 -8.47
CA GLU A 24 -3.88 8.72 -8.17
C GLU A 24 -4.54 9.31 -9.43
N ARG A 25 -3.83 9.35 -10.57
CA ARG A 25 -4.29 10.00 -11.82
C ARG A 25 -5.55 9.39 -12.44
N CYS A 26 -5.98 8.20 -12.03
CA CYS A 26 -7.06 7.47 -12.71
C CYS A 26 -8.48 7.91 -12.28
N GLN A 27 -8.69 8.39 -11.06
CA GLN A 27 -10.04 8.74 -10.58
C GLN A 27 -10.62 9.99 -11.26
N THR A 28 -9.78 10.93 -11.70
CA THR A 28 -10.23 12.15 -12.39
C THR A 28 -10.75 11.89 -13.82
N LEU A 29 -10.35 10.80 -14.47
CA LEU A 29 -10.77 10.51 -15.85
C LEU A 29 -12.26 10.16 -15.98
N PHE A 30 -12.90 9.57 -14.96
CA PHE A 30 -14.32 9.21 -15.04
C PHE A 30 -15.24 10.42 -15.21
N LEU A 31 -14.92 11.55 -14.57
CA LEU A 31 -15.64 12.81 -14.78
C LEU A 31 -15.36 13.41 -16.15
N ALA A 32 -14.10 13.38 -16.62
CA ALA A 32 -13.71 13.88 -17.93
C ALA A 32 -14.40 13.12 -19.08
N PHE A 33 -14.43 11.79 -19.03
CA PHE A 33 -15.12 10.98 -20.04
C PHE A 33 -16.64 11.23 -20.05
N GLY A 34 -17.28 11.33 -18.88
CA GLY A 34 -18.72 11.64 -18.80
C GLY A 34 -19.08 12.96 -19.49
N ILE A 35 -18.31 14.01 -19.23
CA ILE A 35 -18.51 15.34 -19.83
C ILE A 35 -18.24 15.30 -21.35
N CYS A 36 -17.14 14.67 -21.78
CA CYS A 36 -16.81 14.54 -23.21
C CYS A 36 -17.88 13.74 -23.97
N ILE A 37 -18.41 12.64 -23.41
CA ILE A 37 -19.50 11.88 -24.05
C ILE A 37 -20.75 12.74 -24.20
N PHE A 38 -21.14 13.48 -23.15
CA PHE A 38 -22.34 14.32 -23.18
C PHE A 38 -22.23 15.45 -24.22
N ILE A 39 -21.08 16.14 -24.27
CA ILE A 39 -20.79 17.16 -25.29
C ILE A 39 -20.79 16.53 -26.70
N THR A 40 -20.16 15.37 -26.88
CA THR A 40 -20.09 14.68 -28.18
C THR A 40 -21.49 14.25 -28.67
N VAL A 41 -22.34 13.73 -27.80
CA VAL A 41 -23.73 13.37 -28.12
C VAL A 41 -24.54 14.60 -28.52
N ILE A 42 -24.42 15.73 -27.79
CA ILE A 42 -25.07 16.99 -28.17
C ILE A 42 -24.58 17.48 -29.54
N TYR A 43 -23.27 17.42 -29.81
CA TYR A 43 -22.70 17.87 -31.09
C TYR A 43 -23.12 16.98 -32.27
N LEU A 44 -23.26 15.66 -32.05
CA LEU A 44 -23.76 14.71 -33.04
C LEU A 44 -25.27 14.90 -33.31
N LEU A 45 -26.08 15.13 -32.28
CA LEU A 45 -27.50 15.47 -32.44
C LEU A 45 -27.70 16.81 -33.15
N SER A 46 -26.75 17.75 -33.02
CA SER A 46 -26.79 19.06 -33.67
C SER A 46 -26.21 19.09 -35.10
N SER A 47 -25.67 17.97 -35.62
CA SER A 47 -24.99 17.94 -36.93
C SER A 47 -25.55 16.86 -37.86
N SER A 48 -26.56 17.25 -38.66
CA SER A 48 -27.15 16.36 -39.66
C SER A 48 -26.23 16.22 -40.89
N LYS A 49 -25.92 14.97 -41.24
CA LYS A 49 -25.22 14.50 -42.46
C LYS A 49 -23.69 14.69 -42.49
N SER A 50 -22.96 13.58 -42.31
CA SER A 50 -22.09 13.07 -43.39
C SER A 50 -21.76 11.58 -43.16
N ILE A 51 -21.91 10.75 -44.21
CA ILE A 51 -21.55 9.34 -44.16
C ILE A 51 -20.04 9.21 -44.40
N ARG A 52 -19.27 8.84 -43.36
CA ARG A 52 -17.90 8.38 -43.54
C ARG A 52 -17.89 6.91 -43.98
N ARG A 53 -17.24 6.64 -45.11
CA ARG A 53 -16.93 5.28 -45.57
C ARG A 53 -15.92 4.63 -44.62
N SER A 54 -15.96 3.31 -44.51
CA SER A 54 -14.91 2.53 -43.86
C SER A 54 -13.54 2.76 -44.54
N PRO A 55 -12.44 2.87 -43.78
CA PRO A 55 -11.10 3.03 -44.37
C PRO A 55 -10.65 1.76 -45.12
N PRO A 56 -9.62 1.86 -45.99
CA PRO A 56 -9.07 0.72 -46.72
C PRO A 56 -8.40 -0.33 -45.81
N LEU A 57 -8.20 -1.53 -46.37
CA LEU A 57 -7.72 -2.71 -45.63
C LEU A 57 -6.34 -2.55 -44.98
N GLU A 58 -5.51 -1.62 -45.47
CA GLU A 58 -4.15 -1.33 -44.96
C GLU A 58 -4.13 -0.99 -43.46
N GLU A 59 -5.13 -0.21 -42.99
CA GLU A 59 -5.19 0.27 -41.61
C GLU A 59 -5.54 -0.86 -40.61
N GLN A 60 -6.07 -2.00 -41.10
CA GLN A 60 -6.36 -3.18 -40.28
C GLN A 60 -5.09 -3.92 -39.81
N ILE A 61 -3.95 -3.74 -40.49
CA ILE A 61 -2.72 -4.50 -40.21
C ILE A 61 -2.01 -3.97 -38.96
N VAL A 62 -2.08 -2.65 -38.71
CA VAL A 62 -1.45 -1.98 -37.56
C VAL A 62 -2.17 -2.31 -36.24
N MET A 63 -3.44 -2.70 -36.29
CA MET A 63 -4.33 -2.94 -35.14
C MET A 63 -4.19 -4.34 -34.49
N LYS A 64 -3.08 -5.06 -34.70
CA LYS A 64 -2.90 -6.44 -34.18
C LYS A 64 -1.99 -6.60 -32.96
N ASP A 65 -1.06 -5.69 -32.70
CA ASP A 65 -0.02 -5.90 -31.68
C ASP A 65 -0.04 -4.93 -30.49
N GLU A 66 -1.01 -4.00 -30.39
CA GLU A 66 -1.22 -3.25 -29.14
C GLU A 66 -2.00 -4.07 -28.09
N LYS A 67 -1.40 -5.18 -27.66
CA LYS A 67 -1.83 -5.89 -26.46
C LYS A 67 -1.39 -5.05 -25.24
N ILE A 68 -2.24 -4.09 -24.84
CA ILE A 68 -2.01 -3.19 -23.71
C ILE A 68 -1.85 -4.00 -22.42
N TYR A 69 -0.61 -4.42 -22.14
CA TYR A 69 -0.19 -4.75 -20.80
C TYR A 69 -0.20 -3.46 -20.00
N HIS A 70 -1.28 -3.25 -19.24
CA HIS A 70 -1.16 -2.50 -18.00
C HIS A 70 -0.19 -3.28 -17.11
N THR A 71 1.10 -2.94 -17.22
CA THR A 71 2.16 -3.39 -16.33
C THR A 71 1.89 -2.81 -14.96
N GLN A 72 0.98 -3.46 -14.22
CA GLN A 72 0.45 -3.01 -12.95
C GLN A 72 1.60 -3.01 -11.95
N GLN A 73 2.22 -1.84 -11.81
CA GLN A 73 3.56 -1.73 -11.25
C GLN A 73 3.54 -2.21 -9.80
N ARG A 74 4.29 -3.30 -9.54
CA ARG A 74 4.34 -3.92 -8.22
C ARG A 74 4.75 -2.85 -7.20
N ALA A 75 3.93 -2.71 -6.15
CA ALA A 75 4.23 -1.78 -5.07
C ALA A 75 5.47 -2.25 -4.32
N ASN A 76 6.28 -1.29 -3.87
CA ASN A 76 7.40 -1.58 -2.98
C ASN A 76 6.86 -1.63 -1.54
N PHE A 77 7.42 -2.53 -0.74
CA PHE A 77 7.13 -2.63 0.69
C PHE A 77 8.36 -2.19 1.47
N ILE A 78 8.18 -1.30 2.45
CA ILE A 78 9.25 -0.80 3.30
C ILE A 78 8.78 -0.95 4.75
N LEU A 79 9.52 -1.72 5.54
CA LEU A 79 9.24 -1.87 6.96
C LEU A 79 10.19 -0.97 7.76
N ILE A 80 9.64 -0.07 8.57
CA ILE A 80 10.43 0.75 9.49
C ILE A 80 10.02 0.36 10.90
N LEU A 81 10.92 -0.31 11.61
CA LEU A 81 10.76 -0.68 13.01
C LEU A 81 11.65 0.20 13.87
N THR A 82 11.10 0.69 14.98
CA THR A 82 11.80 1.45 16.01
C THR A 82 11.89 0.58 17.28
N ASP A 83 13.06 0.56 17.94
CA ASP A 83 13.22 -0.06 19.27
C ASP A 83 12.71 0.92 20.33
N ASP A 84 12.01 0.42 21.36
CA ASP A 84 11.54 1.16 22.55
C ASP A 84 10.71 2.45 22.30
N GLN A 85 10.16 2.64 21.10
CA GLN A 85 9.32 3.81 20.76
C GLN A 85 7.93 3.73 21.43
N ASP A 86 7.80 4.41 22.56
CA ASP A 86 6.57 4.49 23.36
C ASP A 86 5.57 5.58 22.91
N VAL A 87 4.29 5.29 23.13
CA VAL A 87 3.13 6.14 22.82
C VAL A 87 2.74 7.03 24.00
N VAL A 88 2.93 6.59 25.25
CA VAL A 88 2.51 7.33 26.47
C VAL A 88 3.30 8.63 26.63
N LEU A 89 4.59 8.61 26.32
CA LEU A 89 5.47 9.77 26.31
C LEU A 89 5.29 10.68 25.07
N GLY A 90 4.36 10.37 24.16
CA GLY A 90 4.09 11.19 22.96
C GLY A 90 5.27 11.27 21.98
N SER A 91 6.25 10.36 22.07
CA SER A 91 7.55 10.48 21.40
C SER A 91 7.49 10.66 19.88
N ALA A 92 6.48 10.08 19.22
CA ALA A 92 6.26 10.22 17.78
C ALA A 92 5.60 11.56 17.38
N GLU A 93 4.98 12.29 18.32
CA GLU A 93 4.38 13.60 18.07
C GLU A 93 5.42 14.71 17.93
N GLU A 94 6.65 14.51 18.42
CA GLU A 94 7.76 15.46 18.21
C GLU A 94 8.53 15.20 16.90
N MET A 95 8.21 14.11 16.19
CA MET A 95 8.90 13.72 14.95
C MET A 95 8.24 14.35 13.71
N ASP A 96 8.54 15.62 13.42
CA ASP A 96 7.91 16.40 12.33
C ASP A 96 7.88 15.70 10.96
N PHE A 97 8.98 15.05 10.55
CA PHE A 97 9.01 14.31 9.28
C PHE A 97 8.13 13.05 9.31
N VAL A 98 8.01 12.39 10.46
CA VAL A 98 7.11 11.23 10.64
C VAL A 98 5.65 11.70 10.66
N LYS A 99 5.32 12.81 11.34
CA LYS A 99 3.99 13.44 11.24
C LYS A 99 3.63 13.73 9.78
N LYS A 100 4.52 14.44 9.07
CA LYS A 100 4.29 14.94 7.69
C LYS A 100 4.20 13.84 6.63
N TYR A 101 5.14 12.89 6.62
CA TYR A 101 5.28 11.92 5.52
C TYR A 101 4.76 10.51 5.85
N ILE A 102 4.39 10.25 7.11
CA ILE A 102 3.98 8.92 7.60
C ILE A 102 2.60 8.97 8.27
N LYS A 103 2.41 9.80 9.31
CA LYS A 103 1.17 9.81 10.11
C LYS A 103 0.00 10.45 9.38
N ASN A 104 0.21 11.65 8.82
CA ASN A 104 -0.86 12.47 8.23
C ASN A 104 -1.32 11.99 6.84
N VAL A 105 -0.55 11.11 6.19
CA VAL A 105 -0.83 10.57 4.84
C VAL A 105 -0.99 9.05 4.80
N GLY A 106 -0.75 8.37 5.92
CA GLY A 106 -0.82 6.92 6.05
C GLY A 106 -2.12 6.44 6.73
N THR A 107 -2.01 5.38 7.54
CA THR A 107 -3.10 4.87 8.36
C THR A 107 -2.56 4.51 9.74
N GLU A 108 -3.10 5.14 10.78
CA GLU A 108 -2.67 4.95 12.16
C GLU A 108 -3.43 3.79 12.81
N PHE A 109 -2.71 2.71 13.12
CA PHE A 109 -3.21 1.65 13.99
C PHE A 109 -3.06 2.08 15.45
N LYS A 110 -4.03 2.83 15.99
CA LYS A 110 -4.14 3.27 17.41
C LYS A 110 -4.10 2.14 18.45
N ASN A 111 -3.93 0.92 17.98
CA ASN A 111 -3.94 -0.35 18.66
C ASN A 111 -2.93 -1.25 17.88
N SER A 112 -1.63 -1.32 18.28
CA SER A 112 -0.52 -2.17 17.72
C SER A 112 0.35 -2.93 18.77
N PHE A 113 0.22 -4.28 18.96
CA PHE A 113 0.70 -5.22 20.06
C PHE A 113 1.84 -6.08 19.53
N VAL A 114 2.97 -6.05 20.22
CA VAL A 114 3.95 -7.15 20.20
C VAL A 114 3.48 -8.35 21.02
N ALA A 115 3.91 -9.54 20.58
CA ALA A 115 3.71 -10.79 21.34
C ALA A 115 4.54 -10.87 22.64
N SER A 116 5.52 -9.98 22.82
CA SER A 116 6.35 -9.87 24.01
C SER A 116 7.02 -8.49 24.07
N PRO A 117 7.10 -7.83 25.24
CA PRO A 117 7.73 -6.51 25.41
C PRO A 117 9.27 -6.57 25.44
N LEU A 118 9.88 -7.54 24.78
CA LEU A 118 11.34 -7.74 24.73
C LEU A 118 11.80 -7.73 23.26
N CYS A 119 12.85 -6.97 22.97
CA CYS A 119 13.33 -6.66 21.62
C CYS A 119 13.55 -7.89 20.73
N CYS A 120 14.26 -8.94 21.20
CA CYS A 120 14.47 -10.14 20.36
C CYS A 120 13.19 -10.97 20.18
N PRO A 121 12.45 -11.36 21.24
CA PRO A 121 11.16 -12.04 21.08
C PRO A 121 10.16 -11.30 20.19
N SER A 122 10.07 -9.97 20.32
CA SER A 122 9.29 -9.08 19.47
C SER A 122 9.69 -9.18 17.99
N ARG A 123 10.98 -8.94 17.67
CA ARG A 123 11.50 -9.02 16.31
C ARG A 123 11.31 -10.40 15.70
N SER A 124 11.57 -11.46 16.44
CA SER A 124 11.33 -12.84 15.99
C SER A 124 9.86 -13.09 15.65
N SER A 125 8.91 -12.58 16.45
CA SER A 125 7.48 -12.67 16.13
C SER A 125 7.10 -11.89 14.88
N ILE A 126 7.66 -10.69 14.70
CA ILE A 126 7.40 -9.81 13.54
C ILE A 126 7.90 -10.43 12.23
N PHE A 127 9.11 -10.99 12.21
CA PHE A 127 9.71 -11.52 10.98
C PHE A 127 9.26 -12.96 10.64
N SER A 128 9.00 -13.81 11.63
CA SER A 128 8.51 -15.18 11.39
C SER A 128 6.99 -15.30 11.24
N GLY A 129 6.23 -14.29 11.70
CA GLY A 129 4.76 -14.35 11.81
C GLY A 129 4.26 -15.31 12.90
N GLN A 130 5.13 -15.80 13.77
CA GLN A 130 4.81 -16.77 14.83
C GLN A 130 4.79 -16.11 16.22
N TYR A 131 4.14 -16.76 17.19
CA TYR A 131 4.24 -16.39 18.61
C TYR A 131 5.50 -16.98 19.27
N VAL A 132 5.92 -16.38 20.39
CA VAL A 132 7.07 -16.77 21.24
C VAL A 132 7.18 -18.27 21.51
N HIS A 133 6.06 -18.94 21.79
CA HIS A 133 6.03 -20.37 22.08
C HIS A 133 6.38 -21.26 20.88
N ASN A 134 6.31 -20.74 19.65
CA ASN A 134 6.67 -21.45 18.41
C ASN A 134 8.12 -21.13 18.00
N HIS A 135 8.49 -19.84 17.86
CA HIS A 135 9.83 -19.44 17.38
C HIS A 135 10.95 -19.55 18.44
N LYS A 136 10.61 -19.92 19.69
CA LYS A 136 11.54 -20.26 20.80
C LYS A 136 12.52 -19.15 21.23
N THR A 137 12.21 -17.88 20.94
CA THR A 137 12.98 -16.73 21.44
C THR A 137 12.27 -16.14 22.64
N PHE A 138 12.79 -16.42 23.83
CA PHE A 138 12.13 -16.12 25.10
C PHE A 138 12.65 -14.83 25.78
N ASN A 139 13.89 -14.42 25.50
CA ASN A 139 14.48 -13.19 26.02
C ASN A 139 15.58 -12.65 25.09
N ASN A 140 16.25 -11.57 25.50
CA ASN A 140 17.25 -10.86 24.69
C ASN A 140 18.66 -11.48 24.70
N SER A 141 18.88 -12.60 25.40
CA SER A 141 20.18 -13.30 25.41
C SER A 141 20.29 -14.33 24.28
N ILE A 142 21.53 -14.68 23.91
CA ILE A 142 21.83 -15.73 22.92
C ILE A 142 21.23 -17.07 23.38
N ASN A 143 21.44 -17.45 24.65
CA ASN A 143 20.87 -18.67 25.25
C ASN A 143 19.34 -18.65 25.29
N GLY A 144 18.72 -17.46 25.30
CA GLY A 144 17.27 -17.27 25.20
C GLY A 144 16.72 -17.25 23.76
N GLY A 145 17.54 -17.60 22.76
CA GLY A 145 17.14 -17.68 21.35
C GLY A 145 17.20 -16.38 20.56
N CYS A 146 17.79 -15.30 21.11
CA CYS A 146 18.03 -14.08 20.34
C CYS A 146 19.01 -14.37 19.20
N SER A 147 18.66 -13.93 17.99
CA SER A 147 19.40 -14.22 16.74
C SER A 147 19.64 -15.71 16.44
N SER A 148 18.77 -16.59 16.93
CA SER A 148 18.79 -18.02 16.60
C SER A 148 18.31 -18.29 15.16
N ILE A 149 18.89 -19.31 14.52
CA ILE A 149 18.51 -19.81 13.18
C ILE A 149 17.13 -20.51 13.16
N ILE A 150 16.48 -20.68 14.31
CA ILE A 150 15.14 -21.31 14.41
C ILE A 150 14.04 -20.44 13.78
N TRP A 151 14.28 -19.13 13.62
CA TRP A 151 13.26 -18.15 13.18
C TRP A 151 13.69 -17.19 12.07
N GLN A 152 14.94 -17.29 11.59
CA GLN A 152 15.52 -16.50 10.50
C GLN A 152 15.52 -17.29 9.19
#